data_AF-A0A8J5UTK6-F1
#
_entry.id   AF-A0A8J5UTK6-F1
#
_cell.length_a   1.000
_cell.length_b   1.000
_cell.length_c   1.000
_cell.angle_alpha   90.00
_cell.angle_beta   90.00
_cell.angle_gamma   90.00
#
_symmetry.space_group_name_H-M   'P 1'
#
loop_
_entity.id
_entity.type
_entity.pdbx_description
1 polymer ?
#
loop_
_entity_poly.entity_id
_entity_poly.type
_entity_poly.pdbx_seq_one_letter_code
_entity_poly.pdbx_strand_id
1 'polypeptide(L)'
;MKTSCFKTLNASELLEMTNDPKFCRLVLQEHAKVMETPLRGTTVQSSRKENSKKNRFSIIPCWDHSLVIINGRESLTFDEGDGDGDPSRLEETSEGNTDTYIHANYVDGFAEANKYICAQTPIKDTWDTFFKLIWEQQSQVIVSLTDTDRDHDKSYHLWTLPNGSEATFGSFVVKILDVREELSFTKIRVKITNQITEASREITNFWFTDWPDNSIPTGMEEFLERRNKVNEEQSRLMKQAEDDSRTPGPIVVHCSTGTGWTRTFCAIDNALEQLDREKEVSVGDVVLKIRSQRHSSVFLPEQYAFCYLVLRYVILEETK
;
A
#
# COMPACT_ATOMS: atom_id res chain seq x y z
N MET A 1 -6.65 23.77 16.11
CA MET A 1 -7.90 23.52 15.38
C MET A 1 -7.59 23.55 13.89
N LYS A 2 -7.51 22.39 13.24
CA LYS A 2 -7.51 22.36 11.76
C LYS A 2 -8.93 22.72 11.33
N THR A 3 -9.09 23.81 10.61
CA THR A 3 -10.36 24.13 9.94
C THR A 3 -10.62 23.04 8.91
N SER A 4 -11.63 22.21 9.17
CA SER A 4 -12.12 21.20 8.24
C SER A 4 -12.55 21.88 6.93
N CYS A 5 -12.09 21.38 5.79
CA CYS A 5 -12.44 21.92 4.48
C CYS A 5 -13.75 21.32 3.94
N PHE A 6 -14.19 20.21 4.53
CA PHE A 6 -15.33 19.41 4.09
C PHE A 6 -16.33 19.23 5.24
N LYS A 7 -17.48 18.63 4.96
CA LYS A 7 -18.46 18.39 6.02
C LYS A 7 -17.95 17.27 6.92
N THR A 8 -17.95 17.50 8.23
CA THR A 8 -17.81 16.45 9.24
C THR A 8 -19.21 15.94 9.58
N LEU A 9 -19.38 14.63 9.60
CA LEU A 9 -20.67 13.97 9.76
C LEU A 9 -20.60 12.99 10.94
N ASN A 10 -21.59 13.03 11.82
CA ASN A 10 -21.82 11.94 12.76
C ASN A 10 -22.58 10.77 12.11
N ALA A 11 -22.79 9.67 12.84
CA ALA A 11 -23.46 8.48 12.33
C ALA A 11 -24.87 8.75 11.78
N SER A 12 -25.69 9.58 12.45
CA SER A 12 -27.04 9.91 11.99
C SER A 12 -26.99 10.71 10.68
N GLU A 13 -26.12 11.71 10.60
CA GLU A 13 -25.98 12.55 9.40
C GLU A 13 -25.42 11.77 8.21
N LEU A 14 -24.54 10.78 8.43
CA LEU A 14 -24.08 9.85 7.41
C LEU A 14 -25.22 9.00 6.85
N LEU A 15 -26.07 8.44 7.74
CA LEU A 15 -27.24 7.67 7.31
C LEU A 15 -28.24 8.55 6.55
N GLU A 16 -28.48 9.77 7.01
CA GLU A 16 -29.32 10.74 6.29
C GLU A 16 -28.77 11.06 4.90
N MET A 17 -27.48 11.39 4.80
CA MET A 17 -26.82 11.70 3.53
C MET A 17 -26.85 10.51 2.56
N THR A 18 -26.59 9.29 3.06
CA THR A 18 -26.53 8.09 2.22
C THR A 18 -27.90 7.54 1.82
N ASN A 19 -28.96 7.88 2.56
CA ASN A 19 -30.34 7.55 2.19
C ASN A 19 -31.03 8.65 1.35
N ASP A 20 -30.43 9.84 1.21
CA ASP A 20 -30.96 10.92 0.36
C ASP A 20 -31.00 10.44 -1.11
N PRO A 21 -32.13 10.59 -1.84
CA PRO A 21 -32.22 10.27 -3.27
C PRO A 21 -31.18 10.98 -4.15
N LYS A 22 -30.57 12.05 -3.65
CA LYS A 22 -29.50 12.82 -4.31
C LYS A 22 -28.10 12.39 -3.89
N PHE A 23 -27.93 11.31 -3.11
CA PHE A 23 -26.65 10.82 -2.60
C PHE A 23 -25.56 10.80 -3.68
N CYS A 24 -25.80 10.15 -4.82
CA CYS A 24 -24.83 10.08 -5.91
C CYS A 24 -24.39 11.48 -6.38
N ARG A 25 -25.33 12.43 -6.48
CA ARG A 25 -25.04 13.81 -6.88
C ARG A 25 -24.23 14.56 -5.81
N LEU A 26 -24.56 14.37 -4.53
CA LEU A 26 -23.85 15.00 -3.41
C LEU A 26 -22.40 14.52 -3.35
N VAL A 27 -22.19 13.21 -3.46
CA VAL A 27 -20.87 12.57 -3.47
C VAL A 27 -20.05 13.02 -4.67
N LEU A 28 -20.64 13.08 -5.87
CA LEU A 28 -19.96 13.59 -7.07
C LEU A 28 -19.52 15.05 -6.90
N GLN A 29 -20.37 15.90 -6.31
CA GLN A 29 -20.05 17.30 -6.07
C GLN A 29 -18.93 17.48 -5.04
N GLU A 30 -18.94 16.68 -3.98
CA GLU A 30 -17.88 16.73 -2.97
C GLU A 30 -16.57 16.15 -3.51
N HIS A 31 -16.61 15.05 -4.24
CA HIS A 31 -15.46 14.47 -4.93
C HIS A 31 -14.82 15.50 -5.88
N ALA A 32 -15.61 16.20 -6.69
CA ALA A 32 -15.11 17.26 -7.56
C ALA A 32 -14.36 18.34 -6.77
N LYS A 33 -14.91 18.79 -5.63
CA LYS A 33 -14.24 19.75 -4.75
C LYS A 33 -12.92 19.22 -4.17
N VAL A 34 -12.87 17.95 -3.74
CA VAL A 34 -11.64 17.29 -3.28
C VAL A 34 -10.60 17.25 -4.40
N MET A 35 -11.02 17.01 -5.64
CA MET A 35 -10.14 16.97 -6.82
C MET A 35 -9.63 18.35 -7.23
N GLU A 36 -10.47 19.39 -7.09
CA GLU A 36 -10.14 20.80 -7.38
C GLU A 36 -9.30 21.46 -6.27
N THR A 37 -9.24 20.87 -5.07
CA THR A 37 -8.51 21.45 -3.94
C THR A 37 -7.01 21.44 -4.24
N PRO A 38 -6.34 22.63 -4.26
CA PRO A 38 -4.95 22.72 -4.65
C PRO A 38 -4.04 22.07 -3.59
N LEU A 39 -3.24 21.11 -4.03
CA LEU A 39 -2.22 20.47 -3.22
C LEU A 39 -0.84 21.06 -3.55
N ARG A 40 -0.01 21.25 -2.53
CA ARG A 40 1.35 21.78 -2.69
C ARG A 40 2.36 20.65 -2.49
N GLY A 41 3.26 20.52 -3.46
CA GLY A 41 4.34 19.55 -3.44
C GLY A 41 5.10 19.58 -4.75
N THR A 42 6.23 18.89 -4.78
CA THR A 42 7.02 18.68 -5.99
C THR A 42 7.00 17.20 -6.35
N THR A 43 7.19 16.88 -7.64
CA THR A 43 7.22 15.51 -8.16
C THR A 43 8.52 15.22 -8.91
N VAL A 44 9.57 16.01 -8.62
CA VAL A 44 10.81 16.08 -9.38
C VAL A 44 11.47 14.72 -9.47
N GLN A 45 11.51 13.95 -8.38
CA GLN A 45 12.17 12.64 -8.35
C GLN A 45 11.50 11.65 -9.31
N SER A 46 10.17 11.58 -9.28
CA SER A 46 9.41 10.70 -10.16
C SER A 46 9.47 11.11 -11.63
N SER A 47 9.72 12.40 -11.92
CA SER A 47 9.82 12.93 -13.28
C SER A 47 11.24 12.87 -13.86
N ARG A 48 12.26 12.45 -13.12
CA ARG A 48 13.62 12.32 -13.65
C ARG A 48 13.70 11.22 -14.71
N LYS A 49 14.44 11.49 -15.79
CA LYS A 49 14.66 10.54 -16.89
C LYS A 49 15.29 9.22 -16.41
N GLU A 50 16.16 9.26 -15.40
CA GLU A 50 16.80 8.08 -14.80
C GLU A 50 15.80 7.18 -14.05
N ASN A 51 14.70 7.75 -13.54
CA ASN A 51 13.68 7.04 -12.77
C ASN A 51 12.48 6.60 -13.61
N SER A 52 12.36 7.06 -14.86
CA SER A 52 11.19 6.78 -15.70
C SER A 52 10.96 5.29 -15.91
N LYS A 53 12.04 4.49 -15.97
CA LYS A 53 11.98 3.03 -16.13
C LYS A 53 11.49 2.30 -14.88
N LYS A 54 11.49 2.95 -13.71
CA LYS A 54 11.03 2.39 -12.42
C LYS A 54 9.56 2.70 -12.16
N ASN A 55 8.98 3.60 -12.95
CA ASN A 55 7.57 3.96 -12.87
C ASN A 55 6.78 3.05 -13.81
N ARG A 56 5.76 2.36 -13.28
CA ARG A 56 4.86 1.56 -14.12
C ARG A 56 4.09 2.44 -15.11
N PHE A 57 3.67 3.63 -14.65
CA PHE A 57 2.98 4.61 -15.47
C PHE A 57 3.62 6.00 -15.32
N SER A 58 4.06 6.58 -16.44
CA SER A 58 4.71 7.90 -16.44
C SER A 58 3.77 9.05 -16.03
N ILE A 59 2.46 8.86 -16.20
CA ILE A 59 1.44 9.86 -15.87
C ILE A 59 1.08 9.92 -14.38
N ILE A 60 1.54 8.95 -13.59
CA ILE A 60 1.26 8.89 -12.15
C ILE A 60 2.54 9.29 -11.40
N PRO A 61 2.65 10.54 -10.91
CA PRO A 61 3.83 10.97 -10.17
C PRO A 61 3.80 10.51 -8.71
N CYS A 62 4.95 10.63 -8.04
CA CYS A 62 5.05 10.59 -6.58
C CYS A 62 5.30 12.00 -6.05
N TRP A 63 4.77 12.32 -4.87
CA TRP A 63 5.21 13.49 -4.14
C TRP A 63 6.62 13.28 -3.59
N ASP A 64 7.49 14.28 -3.70
CA ASP A 64 8.87 14.19 -3.22
C ASP A 64 8.95 14.21 -1.69
N HIS A 65 8.09 15.01 -1.02
CA HIS A 65 8.17 15.26 0.43
C HIS A 65 7.77 14.07 1.30
N SER A 66 7.04 13.11 0.73
CA SER A 66 6.57 11.89 1.39
C SER A 66 7.12 10.64 0.70
N LEU A 67 8.07 10.80 -0.23
CA LEU A 67 8.67 9.69 -0.97
C LEU A 67 9.43 8.77 -0.02
N VAL A 68 9.26 7.45 -0.19
CA VAL A 68 10.13 6.49 0.49
C VAL A 68 11.47 6.46 -0.23
N ILE A 69 12.55 6.66 0.54
CA ILE A 69 13.92 6.66 0.05
C ILE A 69 14.60 5.40 0.60
N ILE A 70 15.18 4.59 -0.28
CA ILE A 70 15.94 3.39 0.10
C ILE A 70 17.45 3.64 0.00
N ASN A 71 18.28 2.85 0.68
CA ASN A 71 19.74 3.05 0.60
C ASN A 71 20.31 2.56 -0.74
N GLY A 72 21.21 3.30 -1.39
CA GLY A 72 21.82 2.85 -2.67
C GLY A 72 22.87 1.75 -2.56
N ARG A 73 23.37 1.42 -1.35
CA ARG A 73 24.64 0.69 -1.15
C ARG A 73 24.61 -0.84 -1.26
N GLU A 74 23.50 -1.49 -1.59
CA GLU A 74 23.39 -2.97 -1.48
C GLU A 74 23.14 -3.71 -2.81
N SER A 75 23.30 -3.08 -3.97
CA SER A 75 23.14 -3.80 -5.24
C SER A 75 24.42 -4.58 -5.57
N LEU A 76 24.44 -5.87 -5.28
CA LEU A 76 25.41 -6.80 -5.87
C LEU A 76 24.90 -7.15 -7.27
N THR A 77 25.56 -6.65 -8.31
CA THR A 77 25.36 -7.15 -9.66
C THR A 77 26.16 -8.45 -9.80
N PHE A 78 25.47 -9.58 -9.97
CA PHE A 78 26.10 -10.81 -10.45
C PHE A 78 26.27 -10.67 -11.96
N ASP A 79 27.51 -10.57 -12.42
CA ASP A 79 27.82 -10.64 -13.85
C ASP A 79 27.67 -12.11 -14.27
N GLU A 80 26.71 -12.42 -15.14
CA GLU A 80 26.64 -13.71 -15.84
C GLU A 80 27.75 -13.74 -16.90
N GLY A 81 29.00 -13.81 -16.45
CA GLY A 81 30.17 -14.02 -17.28
C GLY A 81 30.74 -15.42 -17.05
N ASP A 82 30.74 -16.25 -18.09
CA ASP A 82 31.41 -17.55 -18.12
C ASP A 82 32.88 -17.43 -17.65
N GLY A 83 33.23 -18.03 -16.51
CA GLY A 83 34.62 -18.18 -16.08
C GLY A 83 34.78 -18.52 -14.59
N ASP A 84 35.26 -19.74 -14.33
CA ASP A 84 35.76 -20.32 -13.06
C ASP A 84 35.49 -19.56 -11.74
N GLY A 85 34.66 -20.16 -10.90
CA GLY A 85 34.33 -19.68 -9.56
C GLY A 85 35.53 -19.61 -8.62
N ASP A 86 36.09 -18.41 -8.48
CA ASP A 86 36.95 -18.02 -7.36
C ASP A 86 36.14 -17.15 -6.38
N PRO A 87 35.81 -17.64 -5.18
CA PRO A 87 35.01 -16.90 -4.19
C PRO A 87 35.77 -15.74 -3.52
N SER A 88 37.02 -15.46 -3.92
CA SER A 88 37.85 -14.41 -3.31
C SER A 88 37.86 -13.05 -4.03
N ARG A 89 37.09 -12.89 -5.11
CA ARG A 89 36.92 -11.61 -5.83
C ARG A 89 35.55 -10.98 -5.62
N LEU A 90 35.26 -10.61 -4.37
CA LEU A 90 34.30 -9.55 -4.08
C LEU A 90 34.99 -8.22 -4.40
N GLU A 91 35.00 -7.81 -5.67
CA GLU A 91 35.38 -6.44 -6.01
C GLU A 91 34.23 -5.52 -5.61
N GLU A 92 34.42 -4.73 -4.54
CA GLU A 92 33.61 -3.54 -4.28
C GLU A 92 33.77 -2.59 -5.47
N THR A 93 32.88 -2.68 -6.45
CA THR A 93 32.85 -1.73 -7.55
C THR A 93 32.45 -0.36 -6.99
N SER A 94 33.44 0.50 -6.85
CA SER A 94 33.33 1.88 -6.34
C SER A 94 32.57 2.86 -7.27
N GLU A 95 31.71 2.36 -8.15
CA GLU A 95 30.67 3.15 -8.83
C GLU A 95 29.31 2.76 -8.24
N GLY A 96 29.13 3.08 -6.95
CA GLY A 96 27.89 2.80 -6.25
C GLY A 96 26.71 3.42 -6.99
N ASN A 97 25.84 2.56 -7.55
CA ASN A 97 24.56 3.01 -8.08
C ASN A 97 23.81 3.70 -6.94
N THR A 98 23.75 5.03 -6.94
CA THR A 98 23.10 5.87 -5.91
C THR A 98 21.58 5.81 -6.05
N ASP A 99 21.06 4.65 -6.42
CA ASP A 99 19.67 4.46 -6.78
C ASP A 99 18.82 4.30 -5.53
N THR A 100 18.30 5.44 -5.06
CA THR A 100 17.48 5.50 -3.85
C THR A 100 15.99 5.62 -4.17
N TYR A 101 15.61 5.62 -5.44
CA TYR A 101 14.24 5.93 -5.87
C TYR A 101 13.40 4.66 -6.01
N ILE A 102 12.26 4.66 -5.32
CA ILE A 102 11.17 3.71 -5.51
C ILE A 102 9.86 4.48 -5.60
N HIS A 103 8.95 4.03 -6.46
CA HIS A 103 7.63 4.65 -6.63
C HIS A 103 6.68 4.27 -5.48
N ALA A 104 6.98 4.83 -4.30
CA ALA A 104 6.24 4.61 -3.07
C ALA A 104 6.26 5.86 -2.19
N ASN A 105 5.14 6.14 -1.50
CA ASN A 105 5.05 7.23 -0.54
C ASN A 105 4.59 6.73 0.84
N TYR A 106 5.09 7.33 1.90
CA TYR A 106 4.48 7.22 3.21
C TYR A 106 3.11 7.91 3.22
N VAL A 107 2.16 7.31 3.92
CA VAL A 107 0.84 7.89 4.18
C VAL A 107 0.47 7.63 5.63
N ASP A 108 -0.09 8.64 6.27
CA ASP A 108 -0.51 8.55 7.66
C ASP A 108 -1.79 7.73 7.82
N GLY A 109 -1.89 7.11 8.98
CA GLY A 109 -3.15 6.69 9.56
C GLY A 109 -3.99 7.86 10.05
N PHE A 110 -5.09 7.53 10.73
CA PHE A 110 -5.85 8.52 11.47
C PHE A 110 -5.03 9.07 12.66
N ALA A 111 -4.61 8.18 13.56
CA ALA A 111 -3.83 8.54 14.76
C ALA A 111 -2.32 8.29 14.64
N GLU A 112 -1.88 7.55 13.63
CA GLU A 112 -0.50 7.08 13.48
C GLU A 112 0.18 7.75 12.28
N ALA A 113 1.36 8.33 12.50
CA ALA A 113 2.17 8.88 11.40
C ALA A 113 2.82 7.73 10.62
N ASN A 114 2.89 7.87 9.29
CA ASN A 114 3.48 6.86 8.40
C ASN A 114 2.92 5.44 8.61
N LYS A 115 1.65 5.28 8.96
CA LYS A 115 1.00 3.95 9.13
C LYS A 115 1.15 3.06 7.89
N TYR A 116 1.16 3.65 6.71
CA TYR A 116 1.23 2.94 5.44
C TYR A 116 2.42 3.38 4.58
N ILE A 117 2.94 2.44 3.80
CA ILE A 117 3.69 2.72 2.57
C ILE A 117 2.83 2.33 1.38
N CYS A 118 2.78 3.21 0.39
CA CYS A 118 1.82 3.17 -0.68
C CYS A 118 2.57 3.08 -1.99
N ALA A 119 2.71 1.86 -2.50
CA ALA A 119 3.58 1.57 -3.62
C ALA A 119 2.78 1.22 -4.88
N GLN A 120 3.35 1.48 -6.05
CA GLN A 120 2.91 0.78 -7.26
C GLN A 120 3.25 -0.71 -7.16
N THR A 121 2.58 -1.56 -7.92
CA THR A 121 3.02 -2.95 -8.06
C THR A 121 4.39 -2.98 -8.73
N PRO A 122 5.35 -3.74 -8.17
CA PRO A 122 6.65 -3.95 -8.78
C PRO A 122 6.52 -4.41 -10.24
N ILE A 123 7.30 -3.79 -11.11
CA ILE A 123 7.54 -4.27 -12.47
C ILE A 123 8.78 -5.18 -12.46
N LYS A 124 9.01 -5.90 -13.57
CA LYS A 124 10.08 -6.91 -13.72
C LYS A 124 11.42 -6.51 -13.07
N ASP A 125 11.85 -5.27 -13.30
CA ASP A 125 13.19 -4.78 -12.89
C ASP A 125 13.18 -4.00 -11.57
N THR A 126 12.12 -4.13 -10.74
CA THR A 126 11.97 -3.37 -9.47
C THR A 126 11.60 -4.23 -8.27
N TRP A 127 11.58 -5.56 -8.44
CA TRP A 127 11.25 -6.49 -7.36
C TRP A 127 12.29 -6.52 -6.25
N ASP A 128 13.57 -6.49 -6.61
CA ASP A 128 14.69 -6.36 -5.68
C ASP A 128 14.56 -5.08 -4.82
N THR A 129 14.25 -3.97 -5.48
CA THR A 129 14.02 -2.65 -4.89
C THR A 129 12.81 -2.66 -3.96
N PHE A 130 11.75 -3.38 -4.32
CA PHE A 130 10.55 -3.56 -3.49
C PHE A 130 10.85 -4.38 -2.22
N PHE A 131 11.57 -5.50 -2.33
CA PHE A 131 11.99 -6.28 -1.16
C PHE A 131 12.96 -5.51 -0.27
N LYS A 132 13.82 -4.70 -0.86
CA LYS A 132 14.68 -3.78 -0.12
C LYS A 132 13.87 -2.75 0.68
N LEU A 133 12.85 -2.14 0.07
CA LEU A 133 11.93 -1.25 0.78
C LEU A 133 11.28 -1.98 1.96
N ILE A 134 10.75 -3.19 1.77
CA ILE A 134 10.13 -3.97 2.85
C ILE A 134 11.14 -4.25 3.97
N TRP A 135 12.37 -4.61 3.59
CA TRP A 135 13.43 -4.94 4.52
C TRP A 135 13.85 -3.75 5.37
N GLU A 136 14.25 -2.65 4.72
CA GLU A 136 14.74 -1.41 5.34
C GLU A 136 13.67 -0.74 6.20
N GLN A 137 12.41 -0.75 5.74
CA GLN A 137 11.31 -0.12 6.45
C GLN A 137 10.73 -0.98 7.58
N GLN A 138 11.33 -2.14 7.84
CA GLN A 138 10.87 -3.07 8.87
C GLN A 138 9.41 -3.55 8.69
N SER A 139 8.88 -3.42 7.46
CA SER A 139 7.51 -3.80 7.13
C SER A 139 7.33 -5.31 7.21
N GLN A 140 6.22 -5.72 7.80
CA GLN A 140 5.87 -7.13 8.01
C GLN A 140 4.49 -7.51 7.49
N VAL A 141 3.69 -6.53 7.09
CA VAL A 141 2.37 -6.71 6.49
C VAL A 141 2.36 -6.09 5.11
N ILE A 142 1.93 -6.86 4.11
CA ILE A 142 1.69 -6.42 2.74
C ILE A 142 0.20 -6.62 2.42
N VAL A 143 -0.37 -5.68 1.71
CA VAL A 143 -1.77 -5.68 1.23
C VAL A 143 -1.72 -5.53 -0.29
N SER A 144 -1.95 -6.62 -1.02
CA SER A 144 -1.88 -6.68 -2.49
C SER A 144 -3.30 -6.64 -3.08
N LEU A 145 -3.73 -5.50 -3.65
CA LEU A 145 -5.13 -5.25 -4.05
C LEU A 145 -5.40 -5.42 -5.56
N THR A 146 -5.02 -6.55 -6.14
CA THR A 146 -4.98 -6.72 -7.59
C THR A 146 -4.81 -8.20 -7.96
N ASP A 147 -5.68 -8.66 -8.85
CA ASP A 147 -5.89 -10.06 -9.22
C ASP A 147 -4.66 -10.67 -9.89
N THR A 148 -4.24 -10.07 -10.99
CA THR A 148 -3.02 -10.36 -11.73
C THR A 148 -3.00 -9.32 -12.85
N ASP A 149 -1.84 -8.76 -13.15
CA ASP A 149 -1.75 -7.71 -14.17
C ASP A 149 -2.03 -8.33 -15.54
N ARG A 150 -3.21 -8.07 -16.13
CA ARG A 150 -3.53 -8.53 -17.50
C ARG A 150 -2.51 -8.04 -18.53
N ASP A 151 -1.82 -6.93 -18.22
CA ASP A 151 -0.80 -6.32 -19.08
C ASP A 151 0.63 -6.76 -18.73
N HIS A 152 0.87 -7.33 -17.55
CA HIS A 152 2.21 -7.67 -17.04
C HIS A 152 2.21 -8.96 -16.21
N ASP A 153 2.02 -10.08 -16.90
CA ASP A 153 1.89 -11.47 -16.42
C ASP A 153 2.91 -11.89 -15.32
N LYS A 154 4.06 -11.21 -15.23
CA LYS A 154 5.15 -11.53 -14.29
C LYS A 154 5.07 -10.82 -12.93
N SER A 155 4.19 -9.84 -12.76
CA SER A 155 4.22 -8.93 -11.59
C SER A 155 3.60 -9.50 -10.32
N TYR A 156 3.03 -10.70 -10.36
CA TYR A 156 2.46 -11.38 -9.18
C TYR A 156 2.83 -12.86 -9.12
N HIS A 157 3.71 -13.33 -10.01
CA HIS A 157 4.06 -14.74 -10.10
C HIS A 157 4.58 -15.29 -8.75
N LEU A 158 5.29 -14.47 -7.97
CA LEU A 158 5.72 -14.82 -6.62
C LEU A 158 4.57 -15.28 -5.72
N TRP A 159 3.44 -14.57 -5.73
CA TRP A 159 2.29 -14.87 -4.87
C TRP A 159 1.49 -16.10 -5.34
N THR A 160 1.69 -16.52 -6.59
CA THR A 160 1.12 -17.76 -7.15
C THR A 160 1.96 -19.01 -6.88
N LEU A 161 3.16 -18.85 -6.33
CA LEU A 161 4.05 -19.99 -6.05
C LEU A 161 3.51 -20.85 -4.90
N PRO A 162 3.63 -22.18 -4.98
CA PRO A 162 3.14 -23.08 -3.94
C PRO A 162 4.02 -23.04 -2.67
N ASN A 163 3.49 -23.62 -1.59
CA ASN A 163 4.22 -23.78 -0.33
C ASN A 163 5.58 -24.46 -0.54
N GLY A 164 6.62 -23.88 0.06
CA GLY A 164 7.99 -24.38 -0.03
C GLY A 164 8.79 -23.82 -1.21
N SER A 165 8.15 -23.17 -2.18
CA SER A 165 8.85 -22.49 -3.27
C SER A 165 9.67 -21.30 -2.78
N GLU A 166 10.72 -20.97 -3.52
CA GLU A 166 11.58 -19.82 -3.27
C GLU A 166 11.88 -19.08 -4.57
N ALA A 167 12.09 -17.77 -4.44
CA ALA A 167 12.52 -16.90 -5.53
C ALA A 167 13.56 -15.89 -5.01
N THR A 168 14.51 -15.54 -5.85
CA THR A 168 15.60 -14.62 -5.51
C THR A 168 15.41 -13.28 -6.25
N PHE A 169 15.52 -12.18 -5.51
CA PHE A 169 15.39 -10.81 -6.01
C PHE A 169 16.55 -9.97 -5.46
N GLY A 170 17.59 -9.75 -6.28
CA GLY A 170 18.83 -9.12 -5.81
C GLY A 170 19.46 -9.93 -4.66
N SER A 171 19.72 -9.28 -3.53
CA SER A 171 20.25 -9.92 -2.31
C SER A 171 19.19 -10.61 -1.44
N PHE A 172 17.93 -10.65 -1.87
CA PHE A 172 16.83 -11.20 -1.07
C PHE A 172 16.35 -12.53 -1.62
N VAL A 173 16.35 -13.56 -0.76
CA VAL A 173 15.66 -14.83 -1.04
C VAL A 173 14.32 -14.81 -0.33
N VAL A 174 13.25 -14.99 -1.10
CA VAL A 174 11.86 -14.99 -0.61
C VAL A 174 11.29 -16.38 -0.73
N LYS A 175 11.03 -17.01 0.42
CA LYS A 175 10.49 -18.36 0.52
C LYS A 175 9.02 -18.35 0.95
N ILE A 176 8.16 -19.03 0.21
CA ILE A 176 6.75 -19.24 0.58
C ILE A 176 6.68 -20.28 1.70
N LEU A 177 6.22 -19.86 2.87
CA LEU A 177 6.07 -20.73 4.04
C LEU A 177 4.69 -21.39 4.08
N ASP A 178 3.64 -20.62 3.78
CA ASP A 178 2.26 -21.03 3.97
C ASP A 178 1.33 -20.17 3.09
N VAL A 179 0.45 -20.80 2.34
CA VAL A 179 -0.59 -20.20 1.51
C VAL A 179 -1.93 -20.71 2.03
N ARG A 180 -2.79 -19.78 2.45
CA ARG A 180 -4.16 -20.08 2.91
C ARG A 180 -5.15 -19.28 2.10
N GLU A 181 -5.99 -19.98 1.37
CA GLU A 181 -7.13 -19.40 0.67
C GLU A 181 -8.28 -19.21 1.68
N GLU A 182 -8.64 -17.96 1.92
CA GLU A 182 -9.83 -17.57 2.69
C GLU A 182 -10.93 -17.15 1.70
N LEU A 183 -12.17 -16.99 2.18
CA LEU A 183 -13.31 -16.65 1.32
C LEU A 183 -13.10 -15.38 0.51
N SER A 184 -12.42 -14.39 1.11
CA SER A 184 -12.27 -13.07 0.52
C SER A 184 -10.83 -12.74 0.13
N PHE A 185 -9.81 -13.51 0.50
CA PHE A 185 -8.42 -13.23 0.19
C PHE A 185 -7.52 -14.44 0.37
N THR A 186 -6.32 -14.39 -0.18
CA THR A 186 -5.27 -15.37 0.08
C THR A 186 -4.26 -14.82 1.07
N LYS A 187 -4.10 -15.46 2.22
CA LYS A 187 -3.06 -15.15 3.21
C LYS A 187 -1.80 -15.93 2.87
N ILE A 188 -0.71 -15.21 2.57
CA ILE A 188 0.57 -15.80 2.21
C ILE A 188 1.61 -15.39 3.26
N ARG A 189 2.15 -16.36 4.01
CA ARG A 189 3.31 -16.14 4.86
C ARG A 189 4.57 -16.44 4.08
N VAL A 190 5.51 -15.50 4.10
CA VAL A 190 6.80 -15.65 3.43
C VAL A 190 7.94 -15.32 4.36
N LYS A 191 9.08 -15.97 4.15
CA LYS A 191 10.34 -15.65 4.80
C LYS A 191 11.23 -14.91 3.82
N ILE A 192 11.60 -13.68 4.15
CA ILE A 192 12.61 -12.91 3.43
C ILE A 192 13.94 -13.13 4.12
N THR A 193 14.96 -13.53 3.38
CA THR A 193 16.34 -13.68 3.85
C THR A 193 17.23 -12.70 3.08
N ASN A 194 17.89 -11.78 3.78
CA ASN A 194 18.95 -10.96 3.20
C ASN A 194 20.23 -11.80 3.17
N GLN A 195 20.72 -12.11 1.97
CA GLN A 195 21.89 -12.97 1.76
C GLN A 195 23.20 -12.29 2.19
N ILE A 196 23.24 -10.96 2.27
CA ILE A 196 24.42 -10.21 2.69
C ILE A 196 24.57 -10.25 4.20
N THR A 197 23.47 -10.01 4.93
CA THR A 197 23.48 -9.97 6.40
C THR A 197 23.13 -11.30 7.04
N GLU A 198 22.76 -12.31 6.23
CA GLU A 198 22.21 -13.61 6.63
C GLU A 198 20.97 -13.55 7.53
N ALA A 199 20.40 -12.36 7.72
CA ALA A 199 19.27 -12.14 8.59
C ALA A 199 17.98 -12.50 7.84
N SER A 200 17.00 -13.01 8.59
CA SER A 200 15.70 -13.37 8.04
C SER A 200 14.55 -12.71 8.78
N ARG A 201 13.45 -12.47 8.08
CA ARG A 201 12.20 -11.96 8.65
C ARG A 201 11.01 -12.66 8.00
N GLU A 202 10.03 -13.04 8.82
CA GLU A 202 8.73 -13.47 8.33
C GLU A 202 7.84 -12.26 8.09
N ILE A 203 7.14 -12.25 6.96
CA ILE A 203 6.14 -11.25 6.63
C ILE A 203 4.87 -11.94 6.14
N THR A 204 3.75 -11.23 6.22
CA THR A 204 2.44 -11.70 5.76
C THR A 204 1.96 -10.82 4.62
N ASN A 205 1.67 -11.41 3.47
CA ASN A 205 0.95 -10.77 2.38
C ASN A 205 -0.53 -11.19 2.42
N PHE A 206 -1.41 -10.20 2.48
CA PHE A 206 -2.84 -10.34 2.26
C PHE A 206 -3.12 -10.01 0.80
N TRP A 207 -3.38 -11.04 -0.01
CA TRP A 207 -3.57 -10.89 -1.44
C TRP A 207 -5.05 -10.98 -1.81
N PHE A 208 -5.58 -9.89 -2.35
CA PHE A 208 -6.97 -9.75 -2.74
C PHE A 208 -7.08 -9.96 -4.25
N THR A 209 -7.51 -11.16 -4.65
CA THR A 209 -7.65 -11.55 -6.06
C THR A 209 -8.94 -11.04 -6.68
N ASP A 210 -10.02 -10.95 -5.92
CA ASP A 210 -11.34 -10.58 -6.48
C ASP A 210 -11.58 -9.07 -6.51
N TRP A 211 -10.54 -8.28 -6.84
CA TRP A 211 -10.68 -6.82 -6.93
C TRP A 211 -10.76 -6.34 -8.38
N PRO A 212 -11.94 -5.94 -8.89
CA PRO A 212 -12.04 -5.43 -10.24
C PRO A 212 -11.40 -4.04 -10.35
N ASP A 213 -10.45 -3.88 -11.28
CA ASP A 213 -9.66 -2.65 -11.45
C ASP A 213 -10.53 -1.38 -11.60
N ASN A 214 -11.73 -1.51 -12.16
CA ASN A 214 -12.65 -0.39 -12.45
C ASN A 214 -14.05 -0.53 -11.83
N SER A 215 -14.27 -1.43 -10.86
CA SER A 215 -15.59 -1.51 -10.19
C SER A 215 -15.50 -1.74 -8.69
N ILE A 216 -16.61 -1.47 -8.01
CA ILE A 216 -16.76 -1.68 -6.57
C ILE A 216 -16.65 -3.18 -6.27
N PRO A 217 -15.93 -3.60 -5.20
CA PRO A 217 -15.97 -4.99 -4.74
C PRO A 217 -17.41 -5.45 -4.53
N THR A 218 -17.72 -6.66 -4.97
CA THR A 218 -19.08 -7.22 -4.88
C THR A 218 -19.52 -7.55 -3.45
N GLY A 219 -18.67 -7.32 -2.44
CA GLY A 219 -18.90 -7.71 -1.06
C GLY A 219 -18.32 -6.73 -0.03
N MET A 220 -19.19 -6.07 0.73
CA MET A 220 -18.81 -5.13 1.81
C MET A 220 -18.29 -5.87 3.05
N GLU A 221 -18.88 -7.02 3.35
CA GLU A 221 -18.48 -7.89 4.46
C GLU A 221 -17.08 -8.42 4.24
N GLU A 222 -16.80 -8.89 3.04
CA GLU A 222 -15.52 -9.35 2.55
C GLU A 222 -14.49 -8.23 2.67
N PHE A 223 -14.81 -7.00 2.21
CA PHE A 223 -13.92 -5.86 2.39
C PHE A 223 -13.56 -5.61 3.86
N LEU A 224 -14.55 -5.62 4.74
CA LEU A 224 -14.35 -5.37 6.17
C LEU A 224 -13.58 -6.50 6.85
N GLU A 225 -13.87 -7.76 6.52
CA GLU A 225 -13.14 -8.93 6.99
C GLU A 225 -11.64 -8.80 6.65
N ARG A 226 -11.33 -8.50 5.39
CA ARG A 226 -9.97 -8.27 4.90
C ARG A 226 -9.26 -7.17 5.71
N ARG A 227 -9.91 -6.00 5.83
CA ARG A 227 -9.39 -4.85 6.58
C ARG A 227 -9.15 -5.20 8.05
N ASN A 228 -10.08 -5.91 8.67
CA ASN A 228 -9.96 -6.34 10.06
C ASN A 228 -8.80 -7.33 10.24
N LYS A 229 -8.61 -8.28 9.33
CA LYS A 229 -7.49 -9.24 9.37
C LYS A 229 -6.13 -8.57 9.22
N VAL A 230 -6.02 -7.56 8.34
CA VAL A 230 -4.82 -6.74 8.20
C VAL A 230 -4.52 -5.99 9.50
N ASN A 231 -5.52 -5.34 10.09
CA ASN A 231 -5.34 -4.57 11.33
C ASN A 231 -5.08 -5.45 12.55
N GLU A 232 -5.70 -6.63 12.64
CA GLU A 232 -5.42 -7.65 13.65
C GLU A 232 -3.95 -8.07 13.60
N GLU A 233 -3.42 -8.35 12.40
CA GLU A 233 -2.03 -8.73 12.20
C GLU A 233 -1.07 -7.59 12.58
N GLN A 234 -1.32 -6.36 12.11
CA GLN A 234 -0.49 -5.21 12.48
C GLN A 234 -0.52 -4.93 13.98
N SER A 235 -1.70 -5.00 14.61
CA SER A 235 -1.84 -4.80 16.06
C SER A 235 -1.14 -5.89 16.86
N ARG A 236 -1.17 -7.14 16.39
CA ARG A 236 -0.42 -8.26 16.99
C ARG A 236 1.08 -7.97 16.95
N LEU A 237 1.59 -7.46 15.83
CA LEU A 237 2.99 -7.11 15.67
C LEU A 237 3.40 -5.91 16.53
N MET A 238 2.54 -4.90 16.65
CA MET A 238 2.79 -3.76 17.54
C MET A 238 2.93 -4.21 18.99
N LYS A 239 2.01 -5.04 19.48
CA LYS A 239 2.06 -5.59 20.85
C LYS A 239 3.34 -6.41 21.10
N GLN A 240 3.74 -7.25 20.14
CA GLN A 240 4.98 -8.02 20.27
C GLN A 240 6.22 -7.12 20.27
N ALA A 241 6.21 -6.04 19.50
CA ALA A 241 7.34 -5.14 19.41
C ALA A 241 7.46 -4.23 20.65
N GLU A 242 6.34 -3.87 21.30
CA GLU A 242 6.34 -3.17 22.59
C GLU A 242 7.13 -3.94 23.65
N ASP A 243 6.95 -5.28 23.70
CA ASP A 243 7.70 -6.16 24.60
C ASP A 243 9.22 -6.19 24.26
N ASP A 244 9.57 -6.05 22.98
CA ASP A 244 10.94 -6.13 22.45
C ASP A 244 11.63 -4.75 22.27
N SER A 245 11.00 -3.64 22.70
CA SER A 245 11.46 -2.26 22.44
C SER A 245 11.72 -1.96 20.96
N ARG A 246 10.95 -2.58 20.07
CA ARG A 246 10.95 -2.34 18.62
C ARG A 246 9.62 -1.70 18.22
N THR A 247 9.58 -1.11 17.03
CA THR A 247 8.31 -0.67 16.42
C THR A 247 8.20 -1.41 15.09
N PRO A 248 7.09 -2.12 14.81
CA PRO A 248 6.92 -2.73 13.51
C PRO A 248 6.86 -1.64 12.45
N GLY A 249 7.36 -1.96 11.26
CA GLY A 249 7.28 -1.04 10.14
C GLY A 249 5.86 -0.78 9.65
N PRO A 250 5.69 0.18 8.73
CA PRO A 250 4.43 0.48 8.09
C PRO A 250 3.85 -0.70 7.31
N ILE A 251 2.53 -0.72 7.17
CA ILE A 251 1.83 -1.65 6.27
C ILE A 251 2.12 -1.24 4.82
N VAL A 252 2.66 -2.14 4.01
CA VAL A 252 2.87 -1.87 2.58
C VAL A 252 1.58 -2.21 1.84
N VAL A 253 0.91 -1.20 1.29
CA VAL A 253 -0.29 -1.35 0.48
C VAL A 253 0.04 -1.05 -0.98
N HIS A 254 -0.27 -1.96 -1.88
CA HIS A 254 -0.08 -1.74 -3.31
C HIS A 254 -1.21 -2.31 -4.17
N CYS A 255 -1.35 -1.68 -5.34
CA CYS A 255 -2.15 -2.12 -6.48
C CYS A 255 -1.37 -1.70 -7.73
N SER A 256 -1.94 -1.86 -8.93
CA SER A 256 -1.24 -1.51 -10.18
C SER A 256 -0.50 -0.16 -10.11
N THR A 257 -1.19 0.95 -9.81
CA THR A 257 -0.58 2.30 -9.69
C THR A 257 -0.21 2.70 -8.25
N GLY A 258 -0.69 1.99 -7.24
CA GLY A 258 -0.61 2.43 -5.84
C GLY A 258 -1.45 3.67 -5.51
N THR A 259 -2.45 4.03 -6.34
CA THR A 259 -3.25 5.26 -6.17
C THR A 259 -4.75 5.06 -6.08
N GLY A 260 -5.34 4.12 -6.82
CA GLY A 260 -6.79 3.87 -6.79
C GLY A 260 -7.20 3.14 -5.51
N TRP A 261 -7.38 1.84 -5.62
CA TRP A 261 -7.82 0.97 -4.51
C TRP A 261 -6.88 0.95 -3.32
N THR A 262 -5.58 1.08 -3.56
CA THR A 262 -4.57 1.25 -2.51
C THR A 262 -4.89 2.43 -1.59
N ARG A 263 -5.44 3.52 -2.13
CA ARG A 263 -5.79 4.71 -1.35
C ARG A 263 -7.21 4.67 -0.83
N THR A 264 -8.14 4.04 -1.56
CA THR A 264 -9.48 3.76 -1.06
C THR A 264 -9.43 2.89 0.20
N PHE A 265 -8.60 1.85 0.21
CA PHE A 265 -8.36 1.02 1.40
C PHE A 265 -7.90 1.86 2.60
N CYS A 266 -6.84 2.66 2.43
CA CYS A 266 -6.34 3.53 3.51
C CYS A 266 -7.34 4.61 3.92
N ALA A 267 -8.12 5.16 2.98
CA ALA A 267 -9.14 6.16 3.28
C ALA A 267 -10.26 5.58 4.12
N ILE A 268 -10.74 4.38 3.79
CA ILE A 268 -11.76 3.69 4.57
C ILE A 268 -11.22 3.31 5.94
N ASP A 269 -10.01 2.77 6.02
CA ASP A 269 -9.41 2.41 7.31
C ASP A 269 -9.28 3.62 8.23
N ASN A 270 -8.79 4.75 7.70
CA ASN A 270 -8.68 6.00 8.44
C ASN A 270 -10.05 6.59 8.82
N ALA A 271 -11.04 6.52 7.91
CA ALA A 271 -12.38 7.06 8.15
C ALA A 271 -13.14 6.25 9.21
N LEU A 272 -13.01 4.92 9.20
CA LEU A 272 -13.57 4.05 10.25
C LEU A 272 -12.89 4.31 11.60
N GLU A 273 -11.56 4.45 11.62
CA GLU A 273 -10.84 4.78 12.86
C GLU A 273 -11.22 6.16 13.41
N GLN A 274 -11.42 7.15 12.53
CA GLN A 274 -11.92 8.47 12.91
C GLN A 274 -13.32 8.37 13.51
N LEU A 275 -14.25 7.70 12.81
CA LEU A 275 -15.63 7.54 13.26
C LEU A 275 -15.70 6.82 14.62
N ASP A 276 -14.89 5.79 14.83
CA ASP A 276 -14.85 5.07 16.10
C ASP A 276 -14.36 5.97 17.25
N ARG A 277 -13.28 6.73 17.04
CA ARG A 277 -12.65 7.54 18.10
C ARG A 277 -13.37 8.86 18.37
N GLU A 278 -13.81 9.56 17.33
CA GLU A 278 -14.37 10.91 17.41
C GLU A 278 -15.90 10.92 17.35
N LYS A 279 -16.54 9.80 16.96
CA LYS A 279 -17.99 9.69 16.70
C LYS A 279 -18.50 10.58 15.57
N GLU A 280 -17.57 11.16 14.82
CA GLU A 280 -17.78 11.95 13.63
C GLU A 280 -16.64 11.68 12.64
N VAL A 281 -16.86 11.93 11.34
CA VAL A 281 -15.86 11.68 10.30
C VAL A 281 -16.03 12.66 9.14
N SER A 282 -14.92 13.08 8.54
CA SER A 282 -14.94 13.84 7.29
C SER A 282 -14.20 13.07 6.20
N VAL A 283 -14.95 12.39 5.33
CA VAL A 283 -14.36 11.61 4.21
C VAL A 283 -13.55 12.53 3.28
N GLY A 284 -14.04 13.75 3.02
CA GLY A 284 -13.34 14.73 2.21
C GLY A 284 -11.98 15.12 2.79
N ASP A 285 -11.90 15.41 4.09
CA ASP A 285 -10.62 15.74 4.75
C ASP A 285 -9.68 14.53 4.83
N VAL A 286 -10.20 13.32 5.09
CA VAL A 286 -9.41 12.08 5.09
C VAL A 286 -8.78 11.84 3.72
N VAL A 287 -9.57 11.92 2.66
CA VAL A 287 -9.08 11.73 1.28
C VAL A 287 -8.12 12.86 0.90
N LEU A 288 -8.40 14.12 1.28
CA LEU A 288 -7.49 15.23 1.01
C LEU A 288 -6.13 15.06 1.71
N LYS A 289 -6.11 14.61 2.96
CA LYS A 289 -4.88 14.28 3.69
C LYS A 289 -4.08 13.17 2.98
N ILE A 290 -4.75 12.11 2.54
CA ILE A 290 -4.08 11.03 1.80
C ILE A 290 -3.54 11.55 0.46
N ARG A 291 -4.31 12.38 -0.26
CA ARG A 291 -3.88 12.99 -1.53
C ARG A 291 -2.68 13.92 -1.38
N SER A 292 -2.56 14.61 -0.25
CA SER A 292 -1.39 15.45 0.01
C SER A 292 -0.12 14.63 0.20
N GLN A 293 -0.23 13.36 0.62
CA GLN A 293 0.90 12.46 0.87
C GLN A 293 1.17 11.47 -0.27
N ARG A 294 0.15 11.08 -1.04
CA ARG A 294 0.28 10.26 -2.25
C ARG A 294 -0.53 10.91 -3.37
N HIS A 295 0.16 11.31 -4.44
CA HIS A 295 -0.47 11.97 -5.57
C HIS A 295 -1.54 11.08 -6.24
N SER A 296 -2.52 11.69 -6.90
CA SER A 296 -3.58 11.01 -7.67
C SER A 296 -4.43 10.00 -6.87
N SER A 297 -4.48 10.13 -5.54
CA SER A 297 -5.25 9.24 -4.67
C SER A 297 -6.77 9.39 -4.83
N VAL A 298 -7.50 8.27 -4.83
CA VAL A 298 -8.99 8.19 -4.89
C VAL A 298 -9.54 9.00 -6.07
N PHE A 299 -9.04 8.68 -7.26
CA PHE A 299 -9.31 9.46 -8.47
C PHE A 299 -10.74 9.27 -9.00
N LEU A 300 -11.30 8.07 -8.88
CA LEU A 300 -12.62 7.76 -9.43
C LEU A 300 -13.73 8.12 -8.43
N PRO A 301 -14.84 8.72 -8.88
CA PRO A 301 -15.96 9.03 -7.99
C PRO A 301 -16.59 7.78 -7.37
N GLU A 302 -16.54 6.63 -8.04
CA GLU A 302 -17.03 5.35 -7.52
C GLU A 302 -16.20 4.88 -6.32
N GLN A 303 -14.88 5.10 -6.34
CA GLN A 303 -14.00 4.81 -5.20
C GLN A 303 -14.32 5.73 -4.01
N TYR A 304 -14.60 7.00 -4.29
CA TYR A 304 -14.98 7.97 -3.26
C TYR A 304 -16.37 7.65 -2.66
N ALA A 305 -17.34 7.29 -3.50
CA ALA A 305 -18.65 6.82 -3.06
C ALA A 305 -18.56 5.54 -2.21
N PHE A 306 -17.66 4.63 -2.59
CA PHE A 306 -17.44 3.39 -1.84
C PHE A 306 -17.02 3.65 -0.39
N CYS A 307 -16.22 4.70 -0.12
CA CYS A 307 -15.90 5.11 1.25
C CYS A 307 -17.16 5.37 2.10
N TYR A 308 -18.12 6.12 1.56
CA TYR A 308 -19.39 6.40 2.23
C TYR A 308 -20.25 5.14 2.42
N LEU A 309 -20.27 4.26 1.41
CA LEU A 309 -21.07 3.03 1.47
C LEU A 309 -20.55 2.07 2.53
N VAL A 310 -19.22 1.96 2.71
CA VAL A 310 -18.64 1.14 3.79
C VAL A 310 -18.96 1.73 5.15
N LEU A 311 -18.81 3.05 5.34
CA LEU A 311 -19.19 3.71 6.60
C LEU A 311 -20.67 3.48 6.94
N ARG A 312 -21.56 3.65 5.96
CA ARG A 312 -23.00 3.37 6.11
C ARG A 312 -23.24 1.93 6.53
N TYR A 313 -22.59 0.97 5.88
CA TYR A 313 -22.74 -0.45 6.19
C TYR A 313 -22.35 -0.74 7.64
N VAL A 314 -21.19 -0.27 8.08
CA VAL A 314 -20.72 -0.46 9.48
C VAL A 314 -21.68 0.14 10.49
N ILE A 315 -22.16 1.37 10.26
CA ILE A 315 -23.13 2.02 11.15
C ILE A 315 -24.43 1.19 11.26
N LEU A 316 -24.92 0.65 10.15
CA LEU A 316 -26.13 -0.16 10.16
C LEU A 316 -25.93 -1.48 10.92
N GLU A 317 -24.78 -2.14 10.78
CA GLU A 317 -24.48 -3.36 11.54
C GLU A 317 -24.36 -3.11 13.04
N GLU A 318 -23.82 -1.97 13.47
CA GLU A 318 -23.73 -1.61 14.90
C GLU A 318 -25.10 -1.32 15.54
N THR A 319 -26.12 -0.99 14.73
CA THR A 319 -27.48 -0.71 15.19
C THR A 319 -28.40 -1.93 15.24
N LYS A 320 -27.94 -3.09 14.76
CA LYS A 320 -28.68 -4.36 14.81
C LYS A 320 -28.53 -5.06 16.17
#